data_AF-W2YPB4-F1
#
_entry.id   AF-W2YPB4-F1
#
_cell.length_a   1.000
_cell.length_b   1.000
_cell.length_c   1.000
_cell.angle_alpha   90.00
_cell.angle_beta   90.00
_cell.angle_gamma   90.00
#
_symmetry.space_group_name_H-M   'P 1'
#
loop_
_entity.id
_entity.type
_entity.pdbx_description
1 polymer ?
#
loop_
_entity_poly.entity_id
_entity_poly.type
_entity_poly.pdbx_seq_one_letter_code
_entity_poly.pdbx_strand_id
1 'polypeptide(L)'
;MRSWEPRAKLMEDGFEGEMDLVYRWKASEVPLFETFWREDDVGMGLIGADEDGLCVFNALRRASELAGRPDIVTQQDIDQFVDDELILYGRDLSQGGRWKVVLRFLGRLRDAGRDFAYNQIATTNHAIPGRRGAQVLEEIPVDDGIYIVGAYNHRHIGHAAVLTVQGTKLLIYDLKEGKQISSAKRWINFYAFVRPFKVFK
;
A
#
# COMPACT_ATOMS: atom_id res chain seq x y z
N MET A 1 -8.88 29.40 -20.89
CA MET A 1 -8.04 28.76 -19.86
C MET A 1 -8.06 27.26 -20.13
N ARG A 2 -7.05 26.71 -20.81
CA ARG A 2 -6.89 25.26 -21.05
C ARG A 2 -5.44 24.92 -20.79
N SER A 3 -5.13 24.52 -19.56
CA SER A 3 -3.82 24.01 -19.16
C SER A 3 -3.76 22.52 -19.48
N TRP A 4 -3.57 22.18 -20.75
CA TRP A 4 -3.08 20.87 -21.12
C TRP A 4 -1.61 21.04 -21.47
N GLU A 5 -0.73 20.44 -20.68
CA GLU A 5 0.68 20.41 -21.05
C GLU A 5 0.85 19.54 -22.31
N PRO A 6 1.65 19.99 -23.29
CA PRO A 6 1.86 19.22 -24.52
C PRO A 6 2.42 17.83 -24.22
N ARG A 7 1.90 16.80 -24.91
CA ARG A 7 2.35 15.40 -24.78
C ARG A 7 3.88 15.24 -24.82
N ALA A 8 4.55 15.97 -25.71
CA ALA A 8 6.01 15.94 -25.83
C ALA A 8 6.70 16.31 -24.50
N LYS A 9 6.17 17.33 -23.81
CA LYS A 9 6.70 17.80 -22.53
C LYS A 9 6.43 16.80 -21.40
N LEU A 10 5.24 16.19 -21.38
CA LEU A 10 4.92 15.13 -20.41
C LEU A 10 5.80 13.88 -20.59
N MET A 11 6.19 13.55 -21.83
CA MET A 11 7.14 12.46 -22.10
C MET A 11 8.57 12.85 -21.67
N GLU A 12 9.02 14.08 -21.97
CA GLU A 12 10.30 14.61 -21.48
C GLU A 12 10.40 14.62 -19.95
N ASP A 13 9.28 14.90 -19.27
CA ASP A 13 9.17 14.92 -17.80
C ASP A 13 8.99 13.52 -17.18
N GLY A 14 8.95 12.46 -17.99
CA GLY A 14 8.92 11.06 -17.55
C GLY A 14 7.54 10.56 -17.11
N PHE A 15 6.45 11.17 -17.57
CA PHE A 15 5.07 10.77 -17.26
C PHE A 15 4.51 9.71 -18.22
N GLU A 16 5.37 8.91 -18.85
CA GLU A 16 4.99 7.96 -19.88
C GLU A 16 3.97 6.93 -19.34
N GLY A 17 4.15 6.46 -18.11
CA GLY A 17 3.24 5.51 -17.45
C GLY A 17 1.87 6.10 -17.11
N GLU A 18 1.82 7.35 -16.66
CA GLU A 18 0.59 8.10 -16.39
C GLU A 18 -0.20 8.35 -17.65
N MET A 19 0.51 8.70 -18.72
CA MET A 19 -0.08 8.90 -20.03
C MET A 19 -0.68 7.58 -20.54
N ASP A 20 0.05 6.48 -20.46
CA ASP A 20 -0.43 5.15 -20.89
C ASP A 20 -1.64 4.68 -20.10
N LEU A 21 -1.69 4.96 -18.80
CA LEU A 21 -2.86 4.68 -17.97
C LEU A 21 -4.09 5.51 -18.38
N VAL A 22 -3.92 6.81 -18.63
CA VAL A 22 -5.01 7.67 -19.11
C VAL A 22 -5.45 7.28 -20.52
N TYR A 23 -4.52 6.83 -21.37
CA TYR A 23 -4.84 6.33 -22.71
C TYR A 23 -5.62 5.02 -22.64
N ARG A 24 -5.23 4.08 -21.78
CA ARG A 24 -5.97 2.83 -21.57
C ARG A 24 -7.34 3.09 -20.96
N TRP A 25 -7.48 4.06 -20.06
CA TRP A 25 -8.80 4.49 -19.58
C TRP A 25 -9.66 5.06 -20.71
N LYS A 26 -9.13 5.98 -21.51
CA LYS A 26 -9.89 6.56 -22.63
C LYS A 26 -10.25 5.53 -23.71
N ALA A 27 -9.45 4.47 -23.83
CA ALA A 27 -9.73 3.32 -24.69
C ALA A 27 -10.72 2.33 -24.06
N SER A 28 -10.94 2.42 -22.74
CA SER A 28 -11.98 1.67 -22.04
C SER A 28 -13.34 2.36 -22.17
N GLU A 29 -14.42 1.58 -22.12
CA GLU A 29 -15.78 2.12 -22.05
C GLU A 29 -16.17 2.56 -20.63
N VAL A 30 -15.23 2.56 -19.68
CA VAL A 30 -15.49 2.86 -18.28
C VAL A 30 -15.60 4.38 -18.09
N PRO A 31 -16.77 4.90 -17.69
CA PRO A 31 -17.05 6.34 -17.74
C PRO A 31 -16.27 7.17 -16.70
N LEU A 32 -15.83 6.55 -15.61
CA LEU A 32 -15.06 7.22 -14.56
C LEU A 32 -13.65 6.65 -14.50
N PHE A 33 -12.64 7.53 -14.56
CA PHE A 33 -11.24 7.15 -14.44
C PHE A 33 -10.96 6.40 -13.14
N GLU A 34 -11.62 6.76 -12.04
CA GLU A 34 -11.49 6.08 -10.75
C GLU A 34 -11.99 4.63 -10.80
N THR A 35 -13.08 4.36 -11.52
CA THR A 35 -13.61 3.00 -11.71
C THR A 35 -12.66 2.18 -12.58
N PHE A 36 -12.17 2.76 -13.67
CA PHE A 36 -11.20 2.11 -14.55
C PHE A 36 -9.89 1.79 -13.83
N TRP A 37 -9.35 2.76 -13.10
CA TRP A 37 -8.13 2.62 -12.31
C TRP A 37 -8.20 1.44 -11.33
N ARG A 38 -9.37 1.19 -10.73
CA ARG A 38 -9.63 0.07 -9.83
C ARG A 38 -9.74 -1.30 -10.54
N GLU A 39 -9.76 -1.34 -11.85
CA GLU A 39 -9.91 -2.59 -12.61
C GLU A 39 -8.73 -2.82 -13.57
N ASP A 40 -7.96 -1.77 -13.85
CA ASP A 40 -6.82 -1.79 -14.73
C ASP A 40 -5.62 -2.53 -14.13
N ASP A 41 -5.03 -3.45 -14.89
CA ASP A 41 -3.93 -4.33 -14.45
C ASP A 41 -2.65 -3.59 -14.03
N VAL A 42 -2.47 -2.34 -14.45
CA VAL A 42 -1.32 -1.49 -14.13
C VAL A 42 -1.69 -0.43 -13.09
N GLY A 43 -2.95 0.03 -13.06
CA GLY A 43 -3.45 0.95 -12.04
C GLY A 43 -3.76 0.29 -10.70
N MET A 44 -4.14 -0.98 -10.70
CA MET A 44 -4.32 -1.77 -9.48
C MET A 44 -3.04 -2.48 -9.05
N GLY A 45 -2.36 -1.83 -8.11
CA GLY A 45 -2.12 -2.56 -6.87
C GLY A 45 -0.83 -3.34 -6.75
N LEU A 46 0.21 -2.99 -7.51
CA LEU A 46 1.56 -3.37 -7.07
C LEU A 46 1.98 -2.42 -5.96
N ILE A 47 2.11 -2.98 -4.76
CA ILE A 47 2.76 -2.34 -3.63
C ILE A 47 4.06 -3.09 -3.47
N GLY A 48 5.14 -2.47 -3.93
CA GLY A 48 6.43 -3.14 -4.14
C GLY A 48 7.57 -2.17 -4.44
N ALA A 49 7.51 -0.95 -3.91
CA ALA A 49 8.56 0.05 -4.12
C ALA A 49 9.86 -0.24 -3.35
N ASP A 50 9.88 -1.24 -2.47
CA ASP A 50 11.13 -1.73 -1.88
C ASP A 50 11.89 -2.61 -2.89
N GLU A 51 13.20 -2.77 -2.66
CA GLU A 51 14.09 -3.50 -3.56
C GLU A 51 13.61 -4.93 -3.90
N ASP A 52 12.83 -5.53 -2.99
CA ASP A 52 12.34 -6.90 -3.10
C ASP A 52 10.84 -6.99 -3.47
N GLY A 53 10.13 -5.87 -3.62
CA GLY A 53 8.69 -5.88 -3.90
C GLY A 53 7.79 -6.32 -2.72
N LEU A 54 8.37 -6.57 -1.54
CA LEU A 54 7.68 -7.14 -0.39
C LEU A 54 7.17 -6.10 0.63
N CYS A 55 7.11 -4.82 0.27
CA CYS A 55 6.92 -3.75 1.24
C CYS A 55 5.67 -3.89 2.12
N VAL A 56 4.57 -4.43 1.59
CA VAL A 56 3.34 -4.65 2.37
C VAL A 56 3.49 -5.78 3.41
N PHE A 57 4.23 -6.83 3.10
CA PHE A 57 4.51 -7.93 4.03
C PHE A 57 5.47 -7.46 5.13
N ASN A 58 6.50 -6.73 4.72
CA ASN A 58 7.44 -6.09 5.63
C ASN A 58 6.73 -5.07 6.54
N ALA A 59 5.72 -4.33 6.03
CA ALA A 59 4.93 -3.41 6.85
C ALA A 59 4.10 -4.16 7.90
N LEU A 60 3.52 -5.31 7.55
CA LEU A 60 2.80 -6.18 8.50
C LEU A 60 3.74 -6.71 9.60
N ARG A 61 4.95 -7.12 9.24
CA ARG A 61 6.00 -7.51 10.21
C ARG A 61 6.34 -6.36 11.15
N ARG A 62 6.59 -5.18 10.58
CA ARG A 62 6.92 -3.98 11.36
C ARG A 62 5.79 -3.54 12.28
N ALA A 63 4.54 -3.65 11.83
CA ALA A 63 3.37 -3.35 12.66
C ALA A 63 3.25 -4.32 13.84
N SER A 64 3.58 -5.60 13.62
CA SER A 64 3.63 -6.64 14.67
C SER A 64 4.70 -6.32 15.72
N GLU A 65 5.89 -5.90 15.30
CA GLU A 65 6.96 -5.44 16.19
C GLU A 65 6.52 -4.22 17.03
N LEU A 66 5.94 -3.21 16.39
CA LEU A 66 5.45 -1.99 17.05
C LEU A 66 4.29 -2.26 18.00
N ALA A 67 3.48 -3.28 17.72
CA ALA A 67 2.42 -3.73 18.61
C ALA A 67 2.92 -4.55 19.82
N GLY A 68 4.23 -4.83 19.90
CA GLY A 68 4.82 -5.67 20.94
C GLY A 68 4.50 -7.16 20.77
N ARG A 69 4.08 -7.58 19.57
CA ARG A 69 3.70 -8.95 19.21
C ARG A 69 4.40 -9.39 17.93
N PRO A 70 5.76 -9.45 17.91
CA PRO A 70 6.52 -9.82 16.71
C PRO A 70 6.25 -11.25 16.23
N ASP A 71 5.56 -12.06 17.03
CA ASP A 71 5.12 -13.41 16.71
C ASP A 71 3.91 -13.46 15.75
N ILE A 72 3.24 -12.34 15.49
CA ILE A 72 2.06 -12.29 14.61
C ILE A 72 2.45 -12.43 13.14
N VAL A 73 3.51 -11.74 12.71
CA VAL A 73 4.10 -11.83 11.37
C VAL A 73 5.61 -11.92 11.54
N THR A 74 6.18 -13.07 11.20
CA THR A 74 7.63 -13.30 11.24
C THR A 74 8.24 -13.24 9.84
N GLN A 75 9.57 -13.10 9.76
CA GLN A 75 10.25 -13.18 8.47
C GLN A 75 10.04 -14.54 7.81
N GLN A 76 10.05 -15.62 8.61
CA GLN A 76 9.79 -16.98 8.12
C GLN A 76 8.39 -17.11 7.49
N ASP A 77 7.37 -16.46 8.05
CA ASP A 77 6.03 -16.48 7.45
C ASP A 77 6.03 -15.82 6.06
N ILE A 78 6.80 -14.72 5.90
CA ILE A 78 6.94 -14.00 4.63
C ILE A 78 7.69 -14.86 3.62
N ASP A 79 8.88 -15.37 3.99
CA ASP A 79 9.74 -16.16 3.11
C ASP A 79 8.98 -17.40 2.59
N GLN A 80 8.34 -18.15 3.50
CA GLN A 80 7.56 -19.33 3.13
C GLN A 80 6.36 -18.97 2.24
N PHE A 81 5.71 -17.83 2.47
CA PHE A 81 4.60 -17.40 1.62
C PHE A 81 5.07 -16.99 0.22
N VAL A 82 6.20 -16.30 0.09
CA VAL A 82 6.81 -15.94 -1.19
C VAL A 82 7.17 -17.20 -1.98
N ASP A 83 7.84 -18.15 -1.34
CA ASP A 83 8.20 -19.43 -1.95
C ASP A 83 6.96 -20.21 -2.40
N ASP A 84 5.94 -20.31 -1.55
CA ASP A 84 4.70 -21.03 -1.89
C ASP A 84 3.93 -20.34 -3.02
N GLU A 85 3.93 -19.01 -3.09
CA GLU A 85 3.29 -18.27 -4.18
C GLU A 85 3.99 -18.49 -5.53
N LEU A 86 5.31 -18.58 -5.52
CA LEU A 86 6.11 -18.93 -6.69
C LEU A 86 5.89 -20.38 -7.11
N ILE A 87 5.99 -21.32 -6.19
CA ILE A 87 5.94 -22.77 -6.48
C ILE A 87 4.53 -23.22 -6.85
N LEU A 88 3.52 -22.84 -6.08
CA LEU A 88 2.15 -23.36 -6.24
C LEU A 88 1.35 -22.61 -7.29
N TYR A 89 1.72 -21.36 -7.59
CA TYR A 89 0.92 -20.50 -8.45
C TYR A 89 1.72 -19.75 -9.52
N GLY A 90 3.05 -19.94 -9.60
CA GLY A 90 3.90 -19.26 -10.58
C GLY A 90 3.93 -17.75 -10.44
N ARG A 91 3.62 -17.21 -9.24
CA ARG A 91 3.55 -15.77 -8.98
C ARG A 91 4.83 -15.30 -8.30
N ASP A 92 5.67 -14.61 -9.05
CA ASP A 92 6.82 -13.89 -8.48
C ASP A 92 6.34 -12.58 -7.83
N LEU A 93 6.62 -12.43 -6.53
CA LEU A 93 6.25 -11.25 -5.74
C LEU A 93 7.34 -10.17 -5.73
N SER A 94 8.48 -10.38 -6.41
CA SER A 94 9.58 -9.42 -6.53
C SER A 94 9.17 -8.06 -7.12
N GLN A 95 8.03 -8.02 -7.82
CA GLN A 95 7.49 -6.82 -8.47
C GLN A 95 6.37 -6.15 -7.66
N GLY A 96 6.05 -6.66 -6.47
CA GLY A 96 4.94 -6.17 -5.66
C GLY A 96 3.81 -7.17 -5.49
N GLY A 97 3.09 -7.03 -4.37
CA GLY A 97 1.92 -7.85 -4.05
C GLY A 97 0.60 -7.12 -4.30
N ARG A 98 -0.29 -7.72 -5.11
CA ARG A 98 -1.70 -7.27 -5.18
C ARG A 98 -2.40 -7.46 -3.83
N TRP A 99 -3.35 -6.60 -3.47
CA TRP A 99 -4.09 -6.72 -2.20
C TRP A 99 -4.75 -8.09 -2.01
N LYS A 100 -5.23 -8.73 -3.08
CA LYS A 100 -5.77 -10.11 -3.04
C LYS A 100 -4.73 -11.14 -2.58
N VAL A 101 -3.45 -10.95 -2.92
CA VAL A 101 -2.34 -11.78 -2.44
C VAL A 101 -2.10 -11.51 -0.95
N VAL A 102 -2.12 -10.25 -0.53
CA VAL A 102 -2.01 -9.86 0.88
C VAL A 102 -3.12 -10.49 1.73
N LEU A 103 -4.36 -10.52 1.23
CA LEU A 103 -5.47 -11.20 1.91
C LEU A 103 -5.25 -12.70 2.08
N ARG A 104 -4.61 -13.38 1.10
CA ARG A 104 -4.23 -14.80 1.24
C ARG A 104 -3.18 -14.99 2.33
N PHE A 105 -2.18 -14.12 2.37
CA PHE A 105 -1.16 -14.14 3.42
C PHE A 105 -1.78 -13.95 4.81
N LEU A 106 -2.64 -12.94 4.99
CA LEU A 106 -3.37 -12.72 6.24
C LEU A 106 -4.27 -13.91 6.58
N GLY A 107 -4.92 -14.52 5.59
CA GLY A 107 -5.73 -15.74 5.77
C GLY A 107 -4.87 -16.88 6.33
N ARG A 108 -3.68 -17.12 5.77
CA ARG A 108 -2.74 -18.13 6.26
C ARG A 108 -2.32 -17.89 7.70
N LEU A 109 -1.99 -16.65 8.07
CA LEU A 109 -1.63 -16.30 9.44
C LEU A 109 -2.78 -16.58 10.41
N ARG A 110 -4.00 -16.18 10.04
CA ARG A 110 -5.20 -16.45 10.85
C ARG A 110 -5.42 -17.95 11.01
N ASP A 111 -5.32 -18.71 9.92
CA ASP A 111 -5.54 -20.17 9.93
C ASP A 111 -4.43 -20.90 10.71
N ALA A 112 -3.24 -20.32 10.82
CA ALA A 112 -2.17 -20.75 11.73
C ALA A 112 -2.38 -20.33 13.20
N GLY A 113 -3.51 -19.70 13.53
CA GLY A 113 -3.86 -19.31 14.89
C GLY A 113 -3.17 -18.03 15.39
N ARG A 114 -2.64 -17.19 14.49
CA ARG A 114 -2.07 -15.88 14.89
C ARG A 114 -3.19 -14.97 15.37
N ASP A 115 -2.98 -14.36 16.54
CA ASP A 115 -4.03 -13.68 17.28
C ASP A 115 -4.14 -12.18 16.91
N PHE A 116 -4.75 -11.91 15.76
CA PHE A 116 -4.99 -10.57 15.25
C PHE A 116 -6.38 -10.40 14.64
N ALA A 117 -6.86 -9.15 14.58
CA ALA A 117 -8.18 -8.84 14.06
C ALA A 117 -8.19 -8.81 12.52
N TYR A 118 -8.22 -9.99 11.89
CA TYR A 118 -8.21 -10.16 10.42
C TYR A 118 -9.17 -9.21 9.68
N ASN A 119 -10.44 -9.14 10.12
CA ASN A 119 -11.45 -8.31 9.44
C ASN A 119 -11.12 -6.81 9.50
N GLN A 120 -10.48 -6.34 10.57
CA GLN A 120 -10.09 -4.93 10.69
C GLN A 120 -9.12 -4.56 9.56
N ILE A 121 -8.11 -5.39 9.30
CA ILE A 121 -7.16 -5.16 8.21
C ILE A 121 -7.82 -5.41 6.85
N ALA A 122 -8.54 -6.53 6.70
CA ALA A 122 -9.03 -7.00 5.41
C ALA A 122 -10.13 -6.10 4.81
N THR A 123 -11.06 -5.61 5.64
CA THR A 123 -12.28 -4.94 5.14
C THR A 123 -12.34 -3.45 5.46
N THR A 124 -11.71 -3.00 6.54
CA THR A 124 -11.78 -1.59 6.95
C THR A 124 -10.69 -0.80 6.23
N ASN A 125 -11.10 0.27 5.54
CA ASN A 125 -10.18 1.21 4.90
C ASN A 125 -10.62 2.64 5.20
N HIS A 126 -9.72 3.43 5.77
CA HIS A 126 -9.94 4.83 6.14
C HIS A 126 -9.44 5.82 5.09
N ALA A 127 -8.81 5.37 4.00
CA ALA A 127 -8.37 6.27 2.93
C ALA A 127 -9.58 7.01 2.32
N ILE A 128 -9.44 8.32 2.14
CA ILE A 128 -10.49 9.18 1.59
C ILE A 128 -10.35 9.18 0.05
N PRO A 129 -11.35 8.68 -0.70
CA PRO A 129 -11.29 8.65 -2.17
C PRO A 129 -11.11 10.05 -2.78
N GLY A 130 -10.34 10.13 -3.87
CA GLY A 130 -10.14 11.38 -4.63
C GLY A 130 -9.27 12.45 -3.97
N ARG A 131 -8.83 12.27 -2.72
CA ARG A 131 -7.93 13.21 -2.02
C ARG A 131 -6.46 12.92 -2.35
N ARG A 132 -5.65 13.98 -2.43
CA ARG A 132 -4.22 13.91 -2.80
C ARG A 132 -3.35 14.76 -1.87
N GLY A 133 -2.09 14.38 -1.78
CA GLY A 133 -1.05 14.98 -0.97
C GLY A 133 -0.90 14.33 0.39
N ALA A 134 0.27 14.49 1.00
CA ALA A 134 0.54 13.94 2.32
C ALA A 134 -0.34 14.54 3.44
N GLN A 135 -0.83 15.77 3.26
CA GLN A 135 -1.74 16.40 4.25
C GLN A 135 -3.05 15.64 4.42
N VAL A 136 -3.45 14.80 3.45
CA VAL A 136 -4.67 13.99 3.56
C VAL A 136 -4.64 13.12 4.82
N LEU A 137 -3.46 12.68 5.25
CA LEU A 137 -3.32 11.88 6.46
C LEU A 137 -3.82 12.60 7.73
N GLU A 138 -3.71 13.93 7.78
CA GLU A 138 -4.19 14.77 8.88
C GLU A 138 -5.73 14.93 8.85
N GLU A 139 -6.36 14.60 7.72
CA GLU A 139 -7.82 14.68 7.52
C GLU A 139 -8.53 13.33 7.76
N ILE A 140 -7.78 12.22 7.75
CA ILE A 140 -8.35 10.88 7.88
C ILE A 140 -8.88 10.70 9.32
N PRO A 141 -10.17 10.32 9.50
CA PRO A 141 -10.71 10.02 10.82
C PRO A 141 -10.20 8.65 11.29
N VAL A 142 -9.08 8.65 12.02
CA VAL A 142 -8.47 7.47 12.65
C VAL A 142 -8.30 7.68 14.14
N ASP A 143 -8.56 6.62 14.91
CA ASP A 143 -8.30 6.57 16.35
C ASP A 143 -6.82 6.23 16.63
N ASP A 144 -6.39 6.42 17.88
CA ASP A 144 -5.10 5.97 18.37
C ASP A 144 -4.88 4.48 18.07
N GLY A 145 -3.71 4.14 17.52
CA GLY A 145 -3.39 2.78 17.12
C GLY A 145 -2.34 2.66 16.02
N ILE A 146 -2.25 1.45 15.46
CA ILE A 146 -1.30 1.08 14.41
C ILE A 146 -2.09 0.77 13.14
N TYR A 147 -1.61 1.26 12.00
CA TYR A 147 -2.25 1.11 10.69
C TYR A 147 -1.22 0.70 9.64
N ILE A 148 -1.63 -0.13 8.69
CA ILE A 148 -0.89 -0.35 7.45
C ILE A 148 -1.37 0.68 6.45
N VAL A 149 -0.42 1.38 5.83
CA VAL A 149 -0.69 2.43 4.86
C VAL A 149 -0.07 2.04 3.53
N GLY A 150 -0.89 2.03 2.48
CA GLY A 150 -0.45 1.92 1.09
C GLY A 150 -0.55 3.29 0.46
N ALA A 151 0.57 3.82 -0.04
CA ALA A 151 0.63 5.14 -0.66
C ALA A 151 1.38 5.08 -1.99
N TYR A 152 1.04 5.99 -2.88
CA TYR A 152 1.64 6.13 -4.20
C TYR A 152 2.25 7.51 -4.34
N ASN A 153 3.37 7.58 -5.05
CA ASN A 153 3.99 8.86 -5.40
C ASN A 153 3.46 9.43 -6.72
N HIS A 154 4.04 10.56 -7.17
CA HIS A 154 3.65 11.22 -8.41
C HIS A 154 3.93 10.39 -9.68
N ARG A 155 4.82 9.39 -9.56
CA ARG A 155 5.18 8.42 -10.61
C ARG A 155 4.40 7.10 -10.51
N HIS A 156 3.34 7.08 -9.69
CA HIS A 156 2.52 5.89 -9.41
C HIS A 156 3.31 4.66 -8.92
N ILE A 157 4.44 4.89 -8.26
CA ILE A 157 5.18 3.85 -7.55
C ILE A 157 4.53 3.66 -6.18
N GLY A 158 4.06 2.45 -5.91
CA GLY A 158 3.33 2.09 -4.68
C GLY A 158 4.22 1.53 -3.58
N HIS A 159 4.15 2.13 -2.40
CA HIS A 159 4.87 1.68 -1.20
C HIS A 159 3.91 1.42 -0.05
N ALA A 160 4.24 0.43 0.78
CA ALA A 160 3.55 0.20 2.05
C ALA A 160 4.45 0.56 3.23
N ALA A 161 3.85 1.19 4.23
CA ALA A 161 4.50 1.63 5.45
C ALA A 161 3.57 1.41 6.65
N VAL A 162 4.11 1.60 7.85
CA VAL A 162 3.33 1.56 9.09
C VAL A 162 3.07 2.98 9.58
N LEU A 163 1.83 3.26 9.93
CA LEU A 163 1.40 4.48 10.60
C LEU A 163 1.08 4.19 12.06
N THR A 164 1.63 4.97 12.97
CA THR A 164 1.15 5.01 14.37
C THR A 164 0.46 6.33 14.65
N VAL A 165 -0.68 6.26 15.31
CA VAL A 165 -1.49 7.40 15.73
C VAL A 165 -1.51 7.45 17.26
N GLN A 166 -1.13 8.61 17.83
CA GLN A 166 -1.24 8.87 19.26
C GLN A 166 -1.64 10.34 19.49
N GLY A 167 -2.92 10.56 19.81
CA GLY A 167 -3.53 11.88 19.80
C GLY A 167 -3.36 12.55 18.43
N THR A 168 -2.73 13.73 18.41
CA THR A 168 -2.44 14.46 17.16
C THR A 168 -1.14 14.02 16.47
N LYS A 169 -0.40 13.09 17.07
CA LYS A 169 0.90 12.65 16.56
C LYS A 169 0.73 11.49 15.58
N LEU A 170 1.06 11.76 14.32
CA LEU A 170 1.04 10.80 13.22
C LEU A 170 2.49 10.49 12.80
N LEU A 171 2.91 9.23 12.95
CA LEU A 171 4.28 8.81 12.60
C LEU A 171 4.25 7.70 11.56
N ILE A 172 4.96 7.90 10.45
CA ILE A 172 5.15 6.89 9.40
C ILE A 172 6.53 6.26 9.57
N TYR A 173 6.57 4.93 9.60
CA TYR A 173 7.78 4.13 9.71
C TYR A 173 8.05 3.40 8.40
N ASP A 174 9.28 3.53 7.90
CA ASP A 174 9.77 2.67 6.81
C ASP A 174 10.27 1.33 7.34
N LEU A 175 10.45 0.42 6.40
CA LEU A 175 10.75 -0.99 6.59
C LEU A 175 12.22 -1.26 6.90
N LYS A 176 13.15 -0.46 6.35
CA LYS A 176 14.60 -0.71 6.44
C LYS A 176 15.27 -0.12 7.68
N GLU A 177 14.99 1.13 8.03
CA GLU A 177 15.74 1.80 9.11
C GLU A 177 15.01 1.84 10.45
N GLY A 178 13.74 1.43 10.50
CA GLY A 178 12.93 1.48 11.70
C GLY A 178 12.72 2.88 12.29
N LYS A 179 13.28 3.92 11.67
CA LYS A 179 13.15 5.32 12.00
C LYS A 179 11.94 5.91 11.29
N GLN A 180 11.41 6.97 11.89
CA GLN A 180 10.34 7.77 11.30
C GLN A 180 10.82 8.43 10.00
N ILE A 181 9.99 8.38 8.95
CA ILE A 181 10.30 9.05 7.69
C ILE A 181 9.83 10.51 7.75
N SER A 182 10.75 11.45 7.89
CA SER A 182 10.44 12.89 7.80
C SER A 182 10.16 13.36 6.37
N SER A 183 10.73 12.67 5.36
CA SER A 183 10.61 12.98 3.94
C SER A 183 9.36 12.41 3.25
N ALA A 184 8.59 11.54 3.92
CA ALA A 184 7.39 10.91 3.36
C ALA A 184 6.39 11.94 2.84
N LYS A 185 6.32 13.13 3.45
CA LYS A 185 5.40 14.20 3.04
C LYS A 185 5.61 14.68 1.60
N ARG A 186 6.84 14.62 1.06
CA ARG A 186 7.13 15.05 -0.32
C ARG A 186 6.99 13.93 -1.34
N TRP A 187 7.01 12.69 -0.88
CA TRP A 187 6.92 11.52 -1.76
C TRP A 187 5.46 11.13 -2.01
N ILE A 188 4.59 11.28 -1.01
CA ILE A 188 3.19 10.82 -1.10
C ILE A 188 2.33 11.76 -1.96
N ASN A 189 1.81 11.21 -3.05
CA ASN A 189 0.82 11.85 -3.91
C ASN A 189 -0.61 11.47 -3.52
N PHE A 190 -0.87 10.21 -3.15
CA PHE A 190 -2.16 9.81 -2.57
C PHE A 190 -2.04 8.52 -1.74
N TYR A 191 -3.02 8.30 -0.87
CA TYR A 191 -3.16 7.09 -0.07
C TYR A 191 -4.15 6.14 -0.75
N ALA A 192 -3.71 4.95 -1.13
CA ALA A 192 -4.59 3.91 -1.68
C ALA A 192 -5.37 3.20 -0.57
N PHE A 193 -4.75 2.99 0.58
CA PHE A 193 -5.44 2.50 1.77
C PHE A 193 -4.77 2.95 3.06
N VAL A 194 -5.58 3.01 4.12
CA VAL A 194 -5.16 3.14 5.52
C VAL A 194 -6.00 2.15 6.31
N ARG A 195 -5.38 1.07 6.79
CA ARG A 195 -6.10 -0.10 7.33
C ARG A 195 -5.63 -0.40 8.75
N PRO A 196 -6.54 -0.54 9.73
CA PRO A 196 -6.17 -0.75 11.13
C PRO A 196 -5.51 -2.11 11.32
N PHE A 197 -4.37 -2.13 12.00
CA PHE A 197 -3.65 -3.33 12.44
C PHE A 197 -3.84 -3.50 13.94
N LYS A 198 -4.70 -4.45 14.33
CA LYS A 198 -5.01 -4.74 15.74
C LYS A 198 -4.61 -6.16 16.08
N VAL A 199 -3.81 -6.32 17.11
CA VAL A 199 -3.43 -7.61 17.71
C VAL A 199 -4.16 -7.78 19.02
N PHE A 200 -4.55 -9.01 19.34
CA PHE A 200 -5.12 -9.33 20.64
C PHE A 200 -3.97 -9.60 21.64
N LYS A 201 -4.23 -9.41 22.93
CA LYS A 201 -3.24 -9.60 24.00
C LYS A 201 -3.53 -10.88 24.75
#